data_AF-A0A819YWG9-F1
#
_entry.id   AF-A0A819YWG9-F1
#
_cell.length_a   1.000
_cell.length_b   1.000
_cell.length_c   1.000
_cell.angle_alpha   90.00
_cell.angle_beta   90.00
_cell.angle_gamma   90.00
#
_symmetry.space_group_name_H-M   'P 1'
#
loop_
_entity.id
_entity.type
_entity.pdbx_description
1 polymer ?
#
loop_
_entity_poly.entity_id
_entity_poly.type
_entity_poly.pdbx_seq_one_letter_code
_entity_poly.pdbx_strand_id
1 'polypeptide(L)' 'ELNEQESDLLLQYLFSLINKRPEFTCRWKWNENDVCLWDERTTQHYATADYWPQHRRMHRCVMMENKDKI' A
#
# COMPACT_ATOMS: atom_id res chain seq x y z
N GLU A 1 27.87 -3.88 -0.56
CA GLU A 1 26.61 -3.56 0.13
C GLU A 1 26.66 -2.12 0.60
N LEU A 2 25.52 -1.43 0.70
CA LEU A 2 25.45 -0.05 1.22
C LEU A 2 25.61 -0.05 2.73
N ASN A 3 26.21 0.99 3.30
CA ASN A 3 26.14 1.17 4.75
C ASN A 3 24.71 1.61 5.17
N GLU A 4 24.40 1.50 6.45
CA GLU A 4 23.06 1.78 6.98
C GLU A 4 22.60 3.21 6.66
N GLN A 5 23.48 4.20 6.80
CA GLN A 5 23.15 5.61 6.54
C GLN A 5 22.83 5.85 5.07
N GLU A 6 23.60 5.26 4.15
CA GLU A 6 23.35 5.32 2.71
C GLU A 6 22.04 4.61 2.34
N SER A 7 21.78 3.45 2.95
CA SER A 7 20.54 2.70 2.75
C SER A 7 19.32 3.50 3.20
N ASP A 8 19.38 4.11 4.38
CA ASP A 8 18.28 4.92 4.93
C ASP A 8 18.00 6.14 4.07
N LEU A 9 19.04 6.85 3.63
CA LEU A 9 18.89 8.00 2.74
C LEU A 9 18.23 7.59 1.41
N LEU A 10 18.64 6.46 0.84
CA LEU A 10 18.07 5.97 -0.41
C LEU A 10 16.61 5.56 -0.24
N LEU A 11 16.28 4.82 0.82
CA LEU A 11 14.90 4.42 1.11
C LEU A 11 14.01 5.63 1.36
N GLN A 12 14.46 6.61 2.15
CA GLN A 12 13.73 7.85 2.37
C GLN A 12 13.46 8.59 1.06
N TYR A 13 14.46 8.68 0.19
CA TYR A 13 14.29 9.29 -1.13
C TYR A 13 13.23 8.55 -1.95
N LEU A 14 13.34 7.22 -2.07
CA LEU A 14 12.38 6.39 -2.83
C LEU A 14 10.95 6.49 -2.29
N PHE A 15 10.76 6.39 -0.97
CA PHE A 15 9.44 6.57 -0.36
C PHE A 15 8.89 7.98 -0.56
N SER A 16 9.75 9.00 -0.55
CA SER A 16 9.30 10.38 -0.79
C SER A 16 8.79 10.59 -2.22
N LEU A 17 9.36 9.90 -3.22
CA LEU A 17 8.91 9.97 -4.61
C LEU A 17 7.50 9.42 -4.78
N ILE A 18 7.18 8.33 -4.08
CA ILE A 18 5.87 7.67 -4.17
C ILE A 18 4.83 8.43 -3.33
N ASN A 19 5.17 8.79 -2.09
CA ASN A 19 4.20 9.33 -1.13
C ASN A 19 3.85 10.80 -1.35
N LYS A 20 4.74 11.61 -1.95
CA LYS A 20 4.52 13.06 -2.12
C LYS A 20 3.90 13.44 -3.46
N ARG A 21 3.69 12.48 -4.36
CA ARG A 21 3.22 12.72 -5.73
C ARG A 21 1.81 12.16 -5.93
N PRO A 22 0.78 13.01 -5.92
CA PRO A 22 -0.61 12.58 -6.09
C PRO A 22 -0.83 11.75 -7.37
N GLU A 23 -0.03 11.97 -8.41
CA GLU A 23 -0.09 11.27 -9.70
C GLU A 23 0.20 9.77 -9.59
N PHE A 24 0.90 9.34 -8.54
CA PHE A 24 1.22 7.95 -8.25
C PHE A 24 0.30 7.31 -7.22
N THR A 25 -0.76 8.01 -6.81
CA THR A 25 -1.67 7.55 -5.77
C THR A 25 -3.12 7.59 -6.22
N CYS A 26 -3.92 6.65 -5.72
CA CYS A 26 -5.37 6.70 -5.81
C CYS A 26 -5.93 6.66 -4.39
N ARG A 27 -6.75 7.64 -4.00
CA ARG A 27 -7.43 7.66 -2.70
C ARG A 27 -8.88 7.21 -2.87
N TRP A 28 -9.14 5.96 -2.48
CA TRP A 28 -10.49 5.40 -2.50
C TRP A 28 -11.30 5.81 -1.27
N LYS A 29 -12.50 6.35 -1.49
CA LYS A 29 -13.49 6.59 -0.43
C LYS A 29 -14.52 5.47 -0.44
N TRP A 30 -14.49 4.63 0.59
CA TRP A 30 -15.34 3.47 0.71
C TRP A 30 -16.82 3.83 0.93
N ASN A 31 -17.69 3.14 0.21
CA ASN A 31 -19.11 3.02 0.49
C ASN A 31 -19.46 1.55 0.83
N GLU A 32 -20.66 1.33 1.35
CA GLU A 32 -21.16 -0.02 1.62
C GLU A 32 -21.20 -0.83 0.32
N ASN A 33 -20.76 -2.10 0.39
CA ASN A 33 -20.67 -3.04 -0.72
C ASN A 33 -19.61 -2.75 -1.80
N ASP A 34 -18.78 -1.71 -1.63
CA ASP A 34 -17.62 -1.51 -2.50
C ASP A 34 -16.63 -2.67 -2.36
N VAL A 35 -16.03 -3.06 -3.50
CA VAL A 35 -14.93 -4.03 -3.56
C VAL A 35 -13.77 -3.38 -4.31
N CYS A 36 -12.59 -3.38 -3.70
CA CYS A 36 -11.36 -2.95 -4.35
C CYS A 36 -10.45 -4.17 -4.54
N LEU A 37 -9.80 -4.23 -5.71
CA LEU A 37 -8.78 -5.21 -6.04
C LEU A 37 -7.53 -4.45 -6.47
N TRP A 38 -6.38 -4.90 -5.99
CA TRP A 38 -5.07 -4.38 -6.39
C TRP A 38 -4.06 -5.52 -6.53
N ASP A 39 -3.02 -5.30 -7.32
CA ASP A 39 -1.91 -6.23 -7.46
C ASP A 39 -0.86 -5.97 -6.38
N GLU A 40 -0.68 -6.92 -5.46
CA GLU A 40 0.27 -6.83 -4.34
C GLU A 40 1.74 -6.71 -4.79
N ARG A 41 2.07 -7.08 -6.03
CA ARG A 41 3.47 -7.06 -6.51
C ARG A 41 3.92 -5.67 -6.93
N THR A 42 2.98 -4.83 -7.34
CA THR A 42 3.26 -3.56 -8.02
C THR A 42 2.68 -2.35 -7.30
N THR A 43 1.89 -2.57 -6.24
CA THR A 43 1.20 -1.50 -5.53
C THR A 43 1.56 -1.50 -4.04
N GLN A 44 1.52 -0.31 -3.45
CA GLN A 44 1.52 -0.12 -2.00
C GLN A 44 0.20 0.51 -1.59
N HIS A 45 -0.35 0.11 -0.45
CA HIS A 45 -1.60 0.66 0.07
C HIS A 45 -1.47 0.98 1.56
N TYR A 46 -2.21 1.99 2.02
CA TYR A 46 -2.28 2.34 3.44
C TYR A 46 -3.72 2.62 3.84
N ALA A 47 -4.11 2.18 5.05
CA ALA A 47 -5.38 2.52 5.64
C ALA A 47 -5.26 3.87 6.36
N THR A 48 -6.01 4.88 5.92
CA THR A 48 -6.09 6.16 6.66
C THR A 48 -6.91 5.95 7.93
N ALA A 49 -6.38 6.40 9.07
CA ALA A 49 -7.05 6.33 10.38
C ALA A 49 -7.84 7.62 10.69
N ASP A 50 -8.58 8.14 9.71
CA ASP A 50 -9.31 9.41 9.77
C ASP A 50 -10.78 9.28 10.23
N TYR A 51 -11.15 8.11 10.76
CA TYR A 51 -12.54 7.76 11.04
C TYR A 51 -12.90 7.72 12.54
N TRP A 52 -12.01 8.07 13.47
CA TRP A 52 -12.36 8.10 14.90
C TRP A 52 -13.53 9.06 15.19
N PRO A 53 -14.49 8.73 16.09
CA PRO A 53 -14.61 7.51 16.90
C PRO A 53 -15.34 6.33 16.23
N GLN A 54 -15.57 6.40 14.91
CA GLN A 54 -16.45 5.48 14.21
C GLN A 54 -15.76 4.11 14.08
N HIS A 55 -16.57 3.05 14.06
CA HIS A 55 -16.05 1.70 13.85
C HIS A 55 -15.99 1.39 12.35
N ARG A 56 -14.87 0.81 11.90
CA ARG A 56 -14.66 0.37 10.52
C ARG A 56 -14.14 -1.07 10.49
N ARG A 57 -14.81 -1.95 9.75
CA ARG A 57 -14.43 -3.36 9.54
C ARG A 57 -14.40 -3.66 8.04
N MET A 58 -13.36 -4.36 7.59
CA MET A 58 -13.17 -4.80 6.21
C MET A 58 -12.84 -6.29 6.19
N HIS A 59 -13.19 -6.97 5.10
CA HIS A 59 -12.77 -8.35 4.82
C HIS A 59 -11.79 -8.35 3.65
N ARG A 60 -10.73 -9.16 3.72
CA ARG A 60 -9.72 -9.26 2.67
C ARG A 60 -9.45 -10.73 2.35
N CYS A 61 -9.35 -11.04 1.06
CA CYS A 61 -8.83 -12.30 0.55
C CYS A 61 -7.55 -12.02 -0.23
N VAL A 62 -6.58 -12.93 -0.16
CA VAL A 62 -5.30 -12.81 -0.86
C VAL A 62 -5.11 -14.04 -1.73
N MET A 63 -4.74 -13.83 -3.00
CA MET A 63 -4.38 -14.92 -3.90
C MET A 63 -2.96 -15.35 -3.58
N MET A 64 -2.80 -16.62 -3.22
CA MET A 64 -1.47 -17.19 -2.96
C MET A 64 -0.81 -17.55 -4.29
N GLU A 65 0.47 -17.21 -4.41
CA GLU A 65 1.26 -17.63 -5.55
C GLU A 65 1.61 -19.12 -5.44
N ASN A 66 1.43 -19.85 -6.54
CA ASN A 66 1.93 -21.22 -6.64
C ASN A 66 3.40 -21.18 -7.06
N LYS A 67 4.30 -21.37 -6.07
CA LYS A 67 5.75 -21.34 -6.27
C LYS A 67 6.31 -22.55 -7.03
N ASP A 68 5.50 -23.58 -7.27
CA ASP A 68 5.91 -24.84 -7.91
C ASP A 68 5.69 -24.86 -9.44
N LYS A 69 5.37 -23.71 -10.06
CA LYS A 69 5.07 -23.60 -11.51
C LYS A 69 6.04 -22.68 -12.29
N ILE A 70 7.30 -22.59 -11.87
CA ILE A 70 8.38 -21.99 -12.66
C ILE A 70 9.46 -23.04 -12.89
#